data_AF-A0A964TZP4-F1
#
_entry.id   AF-A0A964TZP4-F1
#
_cell.length_a   1.000
_cell.length_b   1.000
_cell.length_c   1.000
_cell.angle_alpha   90.00
_cell.angle_beta   90.00
_cell.angle_gamma   90.00
#
_symmetry.space_group_name_H-M   'P 1'
#
loop_
_entity.id
_entity.type
_entity.pdbx_description
1 polymer ?
#
loop_
_entity_poly.entity_id
_entity_poly.type
_entity_poly.pdbx_seq_one_letter_code
_entity_poly.pdbx_strand_id
1 'polypeptide(L)'
;MADLRLVVDYPPLVRHRQELGEQRRLRRRRLLIAVPVAVLVVGAAASWSAPLAVMLAGIAAFAVFFMALPGSSSVDPGHLAGVEGEAAVLERLKQLPDDYLILNRVRLPDETLTNGQRELDFIVAGPSGLWVVEVKNTPGHLRVQPGEKHWPLARRAGCGSTPNWNAMANPVPQARAQVEALQRWLLMNGVDARARALIVMAHPEIAITDADSAELPVLVRDQVAAYIENAASRPLAGTVAPRLAELRPA
;
A
#
# COMPACT_ATOMS: atom_id res chain seq x y z
N MET A 1 16.24 14.20 -8.55
CA MET A 1 15.13 13.55 -7.81
C MET A 1 13.86 14.24 -8.25
N ALA A 2 12.83 13.46 -8.58
CA ALA A 2 11.57 13.94 -9.12
C ALA A 2 10.95 15.11 -8.34
N ASP A 3 10.14 15.91 -9.02
CA ASP A 3 9.31 16.93 -8.42
C ASP A 3 8.16 16.28 -7.62
N LEU A 4 8.21 16.47 -6.30
CA LEU A 4 7.30 15.86 -5.33
C LEU A 4 6.28 16.87 -4.76
N ARG A 5 6.17 18.08 -5.30
CA ARG A 5 5.30 19.13 -4.73
C ARG A 5 3.81 18.78 -4.71
N LEU A 6 3.40 17.79 -5.50
CA LEU A 6 2.02 17.28 -5.59
C LEU A 6 1.86 15.89 -4.95
N VAL A 7 2.87 15.42 -4.21
CA VAL A 7 2.79 14.17 -3.45
C VAL A 7 2.20 14.48 -2.08
N VAL A 8 1.17 13.72 -1.69
CA VAL A 8 0.57 13.76 -0.36
C VAL A 8 0.97 12.55 0.45
N ASP A 9 0.99 12.74 1.77
CA ASP A 9 1.17 11.64 2.72
C ASP A 9 -0.02 10.67 2.66
N TYR A 10 0.16 9.52 3.31
CA TYR A 10 -0.86 8.47 3.43
C TYR A 10 -1.49 8.50 4.83
N PRO A 11 -2.66 9.17 5.03
CA PRO A 11 -3.29 9.29 6.35
C PRO A 11 -3.54 7.94 7.05
N PRO A 12 -3.94 6.85 6.36
CA PRO A 12 -4.11 5.54 6.99
C PRO A 12 -2.83 5.01 7.62
N LEU A 13 -1.67 5.17 6.96
CA LEU A 13 -0.37 4.75 7.50
C LEU A 13 0.02 5.59 8.72
N VAL A 14 -0.20 6.90 8.65
CA VAL A 14 0.09 7.80 9.77
C VAL A 14 -0.77 7.44 10.98
N ARG A 15 -2.09 7.28 10.79
CA ARG A 15 -3.03 6.87 11.84
C ARG A 15 -2.65 5.53 12.43
N HIS A 16 -2.35 4.53 11.60
CA HIS A 16 -1.93 3.21 12.05
C HIS A 16 -0.67 3.27 12.93
N ARG A 17 0.36 4.03 12.51
CA ARG A 17 1.59 4.22 13.28
C ARG A 17 1.34 4.94 14.60
N GLN A 18 0.46 5.94 14.61
CA GLN A 18 0.06 6.67 15.82
C GLN A 18 -0.67 5.75 16.80
N GLU A 19 -1.68 5.02 16.35
CA GLU A 19 -2.45 4.06 17.17
C GLU A 19 -1.54 2.99 17.78
N LEU A 20 -0.63 2.40 17.00
CA LEU A 20 0.35 1.45 17.53
C LEU A 20 1.30 2.09 18.55
N GLY A 21 1.73 3.33 18.31
CA GLY A 21 2.57 4.09 19.23
C GLY A 21 1.89 4.34 20.57
N GLU A 22 0.63 4.79 20.55
CA GLU A 22 -0.18 5.01 21.74
C GLU A 22 -0.45 3.71 22.50
N GLN A 23 -0.82 2.65 21.80
CA GLN A 23 -1.02 1.33 22.40
C GLN A 23 0.26 0.80 23.05
N ARG A 24 1.42 0.93 22.39
CA ARG A 24 2.72 0.56 22.98
C ARG A 24 3.02 1.37 24.24
N ARG A 25 2.74 2.67 24.25
CA ARG A 25 2.92 3.54 25.43
C ARG A 25 1.99 3.15 26.58
N LEU A 26 0.70 2.98 26.31
CA LEU A 26 -0.30 2.56 27.30
C LEU A 26 0.03 1.18 27.86
N ARG A 27 0.41 0.23 27.00
CA ARG A 27 0.84 -1.12 27.41
C ARG A 27 2.08 -1.05 28.29
N ARG A 28 3.11 -0.30 27.89
CA ARG A 28 4.32 -0.13 28.71
C ARG A 28 3.98 0.45 30.08
N ARG A 29 3.11 1.46 30.15
CA ARG A 29 2.69 2.07 31.43
C ARG A 29 1.90 1.08 32.29
N ARG A 30 0.99 0.30 31.71
CA ARG A 30 0.24 -0.76 32.42
C ARG A 30 1.17 -1.83 32.97
N LEU A 31 2.11 -2.34 32.16
CA LEU A 31 3.07 -3.36 32.58
C LEU A 31 4.02 -2.85 33.67
N LEU A 32 4.47 -1.59 33.57
CA LEU A 32 5.32 -0.95 34.60
C LEU A 32 4.63 -0.87 35.98
N ILE A 33 3.30 -0.85 36.02
CA ILE A 33 2.52 -0.82 37.26
C ILE A 33 2.11 -2.25 37.68
N ALA A 34 1.60 -3.04 36.74
CA ALA A 34 1.03 -4.36 37.01
C ALA A 34 2.10 -5.37 37.47
N VAL A 35 3.31 -5.33 36.90
CA VAL A 35 4.38 -6.28 37.28
C VAL A 35 4.86 -6.06 38.72
N PRO A 36 5.23 -4.84 39.16
CA PRO A 36 5.58 -4.61 40.56
C PRO A 36 4.45 -4.94 41.54
N VAL A 37 3.20 -4.58 41.20
CA VAL A 37 2.04 -4.90 42.04
C VAL A 37 1.84 -6.41 42.16
N ALA A 38 1.95 -7.15 41.06
CA ALA A 38 1.89 -8.61 41.06
C ALA A 38 2.98 -9.22 41.96
N VAL A 39 4.23 -8.75 41.84
CA VAL A 39 5.35 -9.22 42.67
C VAL A 39 5.11 -8.95 44.15
N LEU A 40 4.62 -7.75 44.51
CA LEU A 40 4.30 -7.40 45.89
C LEU A 40 3.17 -8.27 46.47
N VAL A 41 2.11 -8.50 45.70
CA VAL A 41 0.97 -9.35 46.12
C VAL A 41 1.41 -10.80 46.34
N VAL A 42 2.20 -11.35 45.42
CA VAL A 42 2.74 -12.72 45.54
C VAL A 42 3.70 -12.83 46.72
N GLY A 43 4.59 -11.84 46.90
CA GLY A 43 5.53 -11.79 48.03
C GLY A 43 4.83 -11.69 49.39
N ALA A 44 3.79 -10.86 49.50
CA ALA A 44 2.98 -10.76 50.69
C ALA A 44 2.26 -12.08 51.00
N ALA A 45 1.68 -12.74 49.99
CA ALA A 45 1.05 -14.04 50.16
C ALA A 45 2.03 -15.13 50.60
N ALA A 46 3.27 -15.11 50.08
CA ALA A 46 4.34 -16.03 50.47
C ALA A 46 4.72 -15.91 51.95
N SER A 47 4.55 -14.73 52.56
CA SER A 47 4.78 -14.54 54.00
C SER A 47 3.71 -15.19 54.89
N TRP A 48 2.55 -15.55 54.35
CA TRP A 48 1.44 -16.17 55.07
C TRP A 48 1.22 -17.64 54.72
N SER A 49 1.33 -18.01 53.43
CA SER A 49 1.03 -19.36 52.95
C SER A 49 1.65 -19.64 51.58
N ALA A 50 2.49 -20.67 51.49
CA ALA A 50 3.12 -21.07 50.23
C ALA A 50 2.11 -21.53 49.15
N PRO A 51 1.08 -22.35 49.45
CA PRO A 51 0.05 -22.70 48.46
C PRO A 51 -0.69 -21.49 47.88
N LEU A 52 -1.01 -20.50 48.72
CA LEU A 52 -1.67 -19.27 48.28
C LEU A 52 -0.79 -18.45 47.35
N ALA A 53 0.51 -18.35 47.66
CA ALA A 53 1.48 -17.63 46.84
C ALA A 53 1.60 -18.25 45.44
N VAL A 54 1.66 -19.59 45.35
CA VAL A 54 1.72 -20.30 44.06
C VAL A 54 0.47 -20.04 43.22
N MET A 55 -0.72 -20.10 43.82
CA MET A 55 -1.97 -19.81 43.13
C MET A 55 -2.01 -18.37 42.59
N LEU A 56 -1.65 -17.37 43.42
CA LEU A 56 -1.63 -15.97 43.00
C LEU A 56 -0.55 -15.68 41.96
N ALA A 57 0.59 -16.37 42.03
CA ALA A 57 1.63 -16.27 41.01
C ALA A 57 1.10 -16.73 39.64
N GLY A 58 0.35 -17.84 39.59
CA GLY A 58 -0.28 -18.32 38.37
C GLY A 58 -1.27 -17.32 37.78
N ILE A 59 -2.18 -16.77 38.60
CA ILE A 59 -3.16 -15.76 38.17
C ILE A 59 -2.46 -14.49 37.68
N ALA A 60 -1.47 -14.00 38.42
CA ALA A 60 -0.72 -12.81 38.07
C ALA A 60 0.07 -12.99 36.76
N ALA A 61 0.70 -14.16 36.58
CA ALA A 61 1.40 -14.49 35.34
C ALA A 61 0.43 -14.49 34.15
N PHE A 62 -0.75 -15.08 34.30
CA PHE A 62 -1.79 -15.07 33.27
C PHE A 62 -2.26 -13.64 32.96
N ALA A 63 -2.57 -12.84 33.98
CA ALA A 63 -2.99 -11.45 33.80
C ALA A 63 -1.92 -10.60 33.10
N VAL A 64 -0.66 -10.71 33.51
CA VAL A 64 0.48 -10.01 32.87
C VAL A 64 0.66 -10.47 31.42
N PHE A 65 0.53 -11.77 31.15
CA PHE A 65 0.59 -12.31 29.79
C PHE A 65 -0.45 -11.69 28.86
N PHE A 66 -1.73 -11.65 29.27
CA PHE A 66 -2.78 -11.02 28.47
C PHE A 66 -2.59 -9.51 28.32
N MET A 67 -2.11 -8.80 29.35
CA MET A 67 -1.78 -7.37 29.25
C MET A 67 -0.59 -7.09 28.32
N ALA A 68 0.29 -8.08 28.09
CA ALA A 68 1.44 -7.95 27.21
C ALA A 68 1.10 -8.14 25.71
N LEU A 69 -0.05 -8.75 25.39
CA LEU A 69 -0.46 -8.99 24.01
C LEU A 69 -0.59 -7.65 23.24
N PRO A 70 -0.16 -7.61 21.97
CA PRO A 70 -0.33 -6.43 21.12
C PRO A 70 -1.81 -6.20 20.81
N GLY A 71 -2.22 -4.92 20.76
CA GLY A 71 -3.54 -4.53 20.28
C GLY A 71 -3.62 -4.56 18.75
N SER A 72 -4.85 -4.49 18.23
CA SER A 72 -5.12 -4.30 16.80
C SER A 72 -5.31 -2.81 16.46
N SER A 73 -5.07 -2.48 15.21
CA SER A 73 -5.34 -1.15 14.64
C SER A 73 -6.79 -1.03 14.19
N SER A 74 -7.34 0.19 14.19
CA SER A 74 -8.68 0.48 13.67
C SER A 74 -8.75 0.46 12.14
N VAL A 75 -7.61 0.64 11.48
CA VAL A 75 -7.47 0.58 10.02
C VAL A 75 -7.61 -0.86 9.54
N ASP A 76 -8.49 -1.07 8.56
CA ASP A 76 -8.67 -2.36 7.90
C ASP A 76 -7.32 -2.91 7.37
N PRO A 77 -6.96 -4.17 7.67
CA PRO A 77 -5.67 -4.73 7.26
C PRO A 77 -5.46 -4.80 5.74
N GLY A 78 -6.52 -5.03 4.97
CA GLY A 78 -6.45 -5.07 3.50
C GLY A 78 -6.21 -3.69 2.91
N HIS A 79 -6.92 -2.68 3.43
CA HIS A 79 -6.69 -1.28 3.07
C HIS A 79 -5.28 -0.82 3.46
N LEU A 80 -4.81 -1.17 4.65
CA LEU A 80 -3.45 -0.87 5.10
C LEU A 80 -2.42 -1.49 4.16
N ALA A 81 -2.59 -2.77 3.80
CA ALA A 81 -1.70 -3.44 2.86
C ALA A 81 -1.68 -2.75 1.48
N GLY A 82 -2.83 -2.31 0.96
CA GLY A 82 -2.90 -1.53 -0.28
C GLY A 82 -2.03 -0.26 -0.20
N VAL A 83 -2.24 0.53 0.85
CA VAL A 83 -1.52 1.80 1.08
C VAL A 83 -0.03 1.59 1.31
N GLU A 84 0.38 0.51 2.01
CA GLU A 84 1.80 0.14 2.15
C GLU A 84 2.44 -0.17 0.78
N GLY A 85 1.70 -0.81 -0.12
CA GLY A 85 2.14 -1.07 -1.48
C GLY A 85 2.36 0.22 -2.27
N GLU A 86 1.41 1.13 -2.23
CA GLU A 86 1.54 2.45 -2.87
C GLU A 86 2.74 3.21 -2.31
N ALA A 87 2.89 3.28 -0.98
CA ALA A 87 4.04 3.93 -0.36
C ALA A 87 5.38 3.31 -0.80
N ALA A 88 5.45 1.98 -0.93
CA ALA A 88 6.65 1.30 -1.40
C ALA A 88 6.98 1.63 -2.87
N VAL A 89 5.97 1.76 -3.74
CA VAL A 89 6.16 2.18 -5.14
C VAL A 89 6.58 3.64 -5.23
N LEU A 90 5.98 4.51 -4.42
CA LEU A 90 6.35 5.93 -4.34
C LEU A 90 7.85 6.10 -4.03
N GLU A 91 8.40 5.32 -3.08
CA GLU A 91 9.83 5.37 -2.77
C GLU A 91 10.73 5.01 -3.96
N ARG A 92 10.24 4.19 -4.90
CA ARG A 92 10.94 3.91 -6.16
C ARG A 92 10.77 5.03 -7.16
N LEU A 93 9.55 5.54 -7.33
CA LEU A 93 9.29 6.65 -8.26
C LEU A 93 10.07 7.93 -7.90
N LYS A 94 10.30 8.21 -6.60
CA LYS A 94 11.15 9.33 -6.13
C LYS A 94 12.58 9.31 -6.67
N GLN A 95 13.06 8.15 -7.14
CA GLN A 95 14.39 7.99 -7.71
C GLN A 95 14.50 8.52 -9.14
N LEU A 96 13.37 8.80 -9.80
CA LEU A 96 13.36 9.43 -11.12
C LEU A 96 14.09 10.80 -11.10
N PRO A 97 14.62 11.25 -12.24
CA PRO A 97 15.21 12.58 -12.38
C PRO A 97 14.21 13.71 -12.09
N ASP A 98 14.72 14.92 -11.85
CA ASP A 98 13.94 16.11 -11.45
C ASP A 98 13.05 16.71 -12.54
N ASP A 99 13.21 16.27 -13.79
CA ASP A 99 12.32 16.58 -14.91
C ASP A 99 11.05 15.70 -14.94
N TYR A 100 10.89 14.80 -13.97
CA TYR A 100 9.65 14.07 -13.71
C TYR A 100 8.84 14.69 -12.57
N LEU A 101 7.55 14.87 -12.80
CA LEU A 101 6.54 15.25 -11.83
C LEU A 101 5.74 14.02 -11.39
N ILE A 102 5.55 13.86 -10.08
CA ILE A 102 4.77 12.75 -9.50
C ILE A 102 3.57 13.31 -8.73
N LEU A 103 2.41 12.72 -8.98
CA LEU A 103 1.20 12.89 -8.18
C LEU A 103 0.78 11.51 -7.67
N ASN A 104 0.32 11.42 -6.42
CA ASN A 104 -0.28 10.21 -5.88
C ASN A 104 -1.73 10.45 -5.46
N ARG A 105 -2.54 9.39 -5.42
CA ARG A 105 -3.93 9.43 -4.92
C ARG A 105 -4.79 10.52 -5.55
N VAL A 106 -4.73 10.61 -6.86
CA VAL A 106 -5.51 11.60 -7.62
C VAL A 106 -6.95 11.11 -7.76
N ARG A 107 -7.92 11.95 -7.41
CA ARG A 107 -9.35 11.66 -7.63
C ARG A 107 -9.86 12.47 -8.81
N LEU A 108 -10.35 11.78 -9.82
CA LEU A 108 -10.99 12.37 -11.00
C LEU A 108 -12.50 12.20 -10.92
N PRO A 109 -13.30 13.19 -11.33
CA PRO A 109 -14.73 13.02 -11.50
C PRO A 109 -15.04 11.89 -12.50
N ASP A 110 -15.90 10.96 -12.11
CA ASP A 110 -16.36 9.86 -12.96
C ASP A 110 -17.79 9.48 -12.59
N GLU A 111 -18.74 10.01 -13.35
CA GLU A 111 -20.19 9.80 -13.16
C GLU A 111 -20.63 8.34 -13.38
N THR A 112 -19.78 7.50 -13.97
CA THR A 112 -20.06 6.07 -14.14
C THR A 112 -19.94 5.26 -12.84
N LEU A 113 -19.34 5.86 -11.79
CA LEU A 113 -19.12 5.23 -10.50
C LEU A 113 -20.09 5.77 -9.45
N THR A 114 -20.51 4.91 -8.50
CA THR A 114 -21.46 5.26 -7.44
C THR A 114 -20.97 6.40 -6.53
N ASN A 115 -19.66 6.50 -6.32
CA ASN A 115 -19.03 7.57 -5.55
C ASN A 115 -18.72 8.82 -6.39
N GLY A 116 -19.04 8.80 -7.70
CA GLY A 116 -18.77 9.88 -8.65
C GLY A 116 -17.28 10.16 -8.90
N GLN A 117 -16.37 9.30 -8.44
CA GLN A 117 -14.94 9.56 -8.45
C GLN A 117 -14.10 8.32 -8.72
N ARG A 118 -13.14 8.46 -9.63
CA ARG A 118 -12.11 7.46 -9.92
C ARG A 118 -10.79 7.86 -9.27
N GLU A 119 -10.23 6.96 -8.48
CA GLU A 119 -8.91 7.12 -7.86
C GLU A 119 -7.82 6.54 -8.76
N LEU A 120 -6.72 7.28 -8.88
CA LEU A 120 -5.50 6.91 -9.58
C LEU A 120 -4.36 6.88 -8.55
N ASP A 121 -3.66 5.75 -8.45
CA ASP A 121 -2.62 5.58 -7.45
C ASP A 121 -1.45 6.53 -7.70
N PHE A 122 -0.93 6.56 -8.94
CA PHE A 122 0.01 7.61 -9.37
C PHE A 122 -0.23 8.11 -10.78
N ILE A 123 0.10 9.39 -10.97
CA ILE A 123 0.37 10.01 -12.26
C ILE A 123 1.85 10.41 -12.27
N VAL A 124 2.56 10.03 -13.33
CA VAL A 124 3.97 10.42 -13.55
C VAL A 124 4.08 11.13 -14.89
N ALA A 125 4.60 12.35 -14.91
CA ALA A 125 4.73 13.17 -16.11
C ALA A 125 6.18 13.62 -16.28
N GLY A 126 6.80 13.41 -17.45
CA GLY A 126 8.19 13.80 -17.69
C GLY A 126 8.64 13.60 -19.14
N PRO A 127 9.95 13.47 -19.41
CA PRO A 127 10.51 13.26 -20.75
C PRO A 127 9.95 12.05 -21.49
N SER A 128 9.66 10.97 -20.76
CA SER A 128 9.00 9.79 -21.32
C SER A 128 7.48 9.94 -21.41
N GLY A 129 6.91 11.14 -21.27
CA GLY A 129 5.48 11.37 -21.41
C GLY A 129 4.70 11.20 -20.12
N LEU A 130 3.41 10.90 -20.27
CA LEU A 130 2.44 10.81 -19.18
C LEU A 130 2.10 9.36 -18.88
N TRP A 131 2.14 8.99 -17.60
CA TRP A 131 1.91 7.64 -17.11
C TRP A 131 0.88 7.62 -15.99
N VAL A 132 0.00 6.62 -16.03
CA VAL A 132 -0.82 6.16 -14.92
C VAL A 132 -0.19 4.88 -14.39
N VAL A 133 0.13 4.84 -13.10
CA VAL A 133 0.70 3.67 -12.43
C VAL A 133 -0.37 3.10 -11.51
N GLU A 134 -0.85 1.91 -11.82
CA GLU A 134 -1.78 1.15 -10.96
C GLU A 134 -0.97 0.19 -10.08
N VAL A 135 -1.24 0.17 -8.78
CA VAL A 135 -0.48 -0.61 -7.81
C VAL A 135 -1.32 -1.73 -7.22
N LYS A 136 -0.79 -2.95 -7.24
CA LYS A 136 -1.35 -4.11 -6.53
C LYS A 136 -0.34 -4.64 -5.51
N ASN A 137 -0.75 -4.71 -4.25
CA ASN A 137 0.08 -5.29 -3.19
C ASN A 137 -0.42 -6.68 -2.81
N THR A 138 0.09 -7.73 -3.44
CA THR A 138 -0.28 -9.10 -3.11
C THR A 138 0.94 -10.02 -3.19
N PRO A 139 1.22 -10.84 -2.15
CA PRO A 139 2.30 -11.82 -2.16
C PRO A 139 1.96 -13.05 -3.00
N GLY A 140 2.99 -13.75 -3.47
CA GLY A 140 2.87 -15.08 -4.06
C GLY A 140 3.47 -15.17 -5.46
N HIS A 141 2.98 -16.12 -6.24
CA HIS A 141 3.34 -16.31 -7.64
C HIS A 141 2.12 -16.04 -8.51
N LEU A 142 2.17 -14.95 -9.27
CA LEU A 142 1.12 -14.49 -10.15
C LEU A 142 1.42 -14.92 -11.58
N ARG A 143 0.46 -15.59 -12.22
CA ARG A 143 0.53 -15.88 -13.65
C ARG A 143 -0.36 -14.92 -14.40
N VAL A 144 0.22 -14.11 -15.27
CA VAL A 144 -0.54 -13.19 -16.12
C VAL A 144 -1.31 -13.99 -17.15
N GLN A 145 -2.62 -13.74 -17.23
CA GLN A 145 -3.50 -14.35 -18.23
C GLN A 145 -4.28 -13.24 -18.95
N PRO A 146 -3.80 -12.78 -20.11
CA PRO A 146 -4.45 -11.73 -20.88
C PRO A 146 -5.88 -12.11 -21.25
N GLY A 147 -6.79 -11.14 -21.23
CA GLY A 147 -8.22 -11.37 -21.55
C GLY A 147 -9.03 -12.05 -20.43
N GLU A 148 -8.40 -12.71 -19.47
CA GLU A 148 -9.11 -13.33 -18.35
C GLU A 148 -9.56 -12.30 -17.32
N LYS A 149 -10.71 -12.55 -16.68
CA LYS A 149 -11.25 -11.68 -15.61
C LYS A 149 -10.39 -11.72 -14.35
N HIS A 150 -9.75 -12.86 -14.09
CA HIS A 150 -8.88 -13.05 -12.94
C HIS A 150 -7.62 -13.81 -13.33
N TRP A 151 -6.49 -13.42 -12.74
CA TRP A 151 -5.20 -14.05 -12.93
C TRP A 151 -4.93 -15.06 -11.81
N PRO A 152 -4.45 -16.28 -12.13
CA PRO A 152 -4.07 -17.27 -11.13
C PRO A 152 -2.97 -16.75 -10.20
N LEU A 153 -3.16 -16.98 -8.90
CA LEU A 153 -2.23 -16.58 -7.86
C LEU A 153 -1.98 -17.74 -6.90
N ALA A 154 -0.76 -18.28 -6.90
CA ALA A 154 -0.35 -19.26 -5.90
C ALA A 154 0.29 -18.55 -4.71
N ARG A 155 -0.24 -18.76 -3.51
CA ARG A 155 0.41 -18.32 -2.27
C ARG A 155 1.22 -19.45 -1.69
N ARG A 156 2.38 -19.13 -1.10
CA ARG A 156 3.11 -20.11 -0.30
C ARG A 156 2.20 -20.62 0.79
N ALA A 157 2.13 -21.93 0.89
CA ALA A 157 1.51 -22.59 2.02
C ALA A 157 2.44 -22.47 3.24
N GLY A 158 1.89 -22.55 4.45
CA GLY A 158 2.71 -22.72 5.65
C GLY A 158 3.53 -24.01 5.57
N CYS A 159 4.62 -24.13 6.35
CA CYS A 159 5.52 -25.29 6.35
C CYS A 159 4.76 -26.63 6.27
N GLY A 160 4.95 -27.36 5.16
CA GLY A 160 4.38 -28.70 4.95
C GLY A 160 3.00 -28.77 4.28
N SER A 161 2.39 -27.64 3.89
CA SER A 161 1.08 -27.62 3.21
C SER A 161 1.17 -27.38 1.70
N THR A 162 0.12 -27.74 0.97
CA THR A 162 0.00 -27.50 -0.48
C THR A 162 -0.24 -26.01 -0.78
N PRO A 163 0.32 -25.45 -1.87
CA PRO A 163 0.09 -24.05 -2.24
C PRO A 163 -1.40 -23.70 -2.28
N ASN A 164 -1.77 -22.59 -1.65
CA ASN A 164 -3.14 -22.09 -1.70
C ASN A 164 -3.34 -21.31 -3.01
N TRP A 165 -4.13 -21.90 -3.91
CA TRP A 165 -4.49 -21.29 -5.18
C TRP A 165 -5.65 -20.32 -4.99
N ASN A 166 -5.41 -19.07 -5.32
CA ASN A 166 -6.40 -18.00 -5.37
C ASN A 166 -6.38 -17.36 -6.77
N ALA A 167 -7.19 -16.32 -6.94
CA ALA A 167 -7.14 -15.49 -8.12
C ALA A 167 -7.08 -14.01 -7.72
N MET A 168 -6.35 -13.22 -8.51
CA MET A 168 -6.35 -11.77 -8.41
C MET A 168 -7.21 -11.21 -9.55
N ALA A 169 -8.07 -10.23 -9.28
CA ALA A 169 -8.78 -9.54 -10.36
C ALA A 169 -7.78 -8.96 -11.36
N ASN A 170 -8.05 -9.11 -12.65
CA ASN A 170 -7.21 -8.56 -13.70
C ASN A 170 -7.21 -7.02 -13.56
N PRO A 171 -6.04 -6.38 -13.34
CA PRO A 171 -5.95 -4.93 -13.15
C PRO A 171 -5.99 -4.13 -14.47
N VAL A 172 -5.85 -4.79 -15.63
CA VAL A 172 -5.81 -4.11 -16.94
C VAL A 172 -7.08 -3.27 -17.21
N PRO A 173 -8.31 -3.77 -17.01
CA PRO A 173 -9.51 -2.95 -17.21
C PRO A 173 -9.55 -1.72 -16.29
N GLN A 174 -9.07 -1.84 -15.05
CA GLN A 174 -9.02 -0.73 -14.11
C GLN A 174 -8.03 0.35 -14.59
N ALA A 175 -6.82 -0.06 -14.98
CA ALA A 175 -5.79 0.85 -15.48
C ALA A 175 -6.21 1.57 -16.77
N ARG A 176 -6.94 0.89 -17.68
CA ARG A 176 -7.52 1.52 -18.86
C ARG A 176 -8.54 2.58 -18.51
N ALA A 177 -9.49 2.25 -17.65
CA ALA A 177 -10.52 3.20 -17.23
C ALA A 177 -9.93 4.44 -16.53
N GLN A 178 -8.83 4.27 -15.78
CA GLN A 178 -8.07 5.38 -15.20
C GLN A 178 -7.40 6.26 -16.27
N VAL A 179 -6.75 5.66 -17.29
CA VAL A 179 -6.19 6.41 -18.42
C VAL A 179 -7.26 7.18 -19.16
N GLU A 180 -8.40 6.55 -19.45
CA GLU A 180 -9.54 7.19 -20.12
C GLU A 180 -10.09 8.36 -19.30
N ALA A 181 -10.24 8.19 -17.98
CA ALA A 181 -10.69 9.26 -17.10
C ALA A 181 -9.71 10.44 -17.09
N LEU A 182 -8.40 10.17 -17.00
CA LEU A 182 -7.37 11.21 -17.03
C LEU A 182 -7.35 11.95 -18.38
N GLN A 183 -7.39 11.22 -19.49
CA GLN A 183 -7.43 11.82 -20.82
C GLN A 183 -8.68 12.66 -21.04
N ARG A 184 -9.85 12.18 -20.59
CA ARG A 184 -11.11 12.95 -20.64
C ARG A 184 -11.00 14.23 -19.82
N TRP A 185 -10.49 14.13 -18.59
CA TRP A 185 -10.29 15.30 -17.74
C TRP A 185 -9.34 16.32 -18.36
N LEU A 186 -8.20 15.87 -18.91
CA LEU A 186 -7.25 16.75 -19.59
C LEU A 186 -7.89 17.45 -20.79
N LEU A 187 -8.62 16.70 -21.62
CA LEU A 187 -9.30 17.25 -22.80
C LEU A 187 -10.33 18.31 -22.41
N MET A 188 -11.15 18.05 -21.39
CA MET A 188 -12.11 19.02 -20.85
C MET A 188 -11.44 20.29 -20.31
N ASN A 189 -10.17 20.20 -19.92
CA ASN A 189 -9.35 21.31 -19.44
C ASN A 189 -8.41 21.89 -20.53
N GLY A 190 -8.69 21.59 -21.81
CA GLY A 190 -8.01 22.16 -22.97
C GLY A 190 -6.62 21.59 -23.23
N VAL A 191 -6.31 20.38 -22.72
CA VAL A 191 -5.04 19.69 -22.94
C VAL A 191 -5.26 18.37 -23.65
N ASP A 192 -4.71 18.24 -24.85
CA ASP A 192 -4.60 16.96 -25.53
C ASP A 192 -3.27 16.29 -25.17
N ALA A 193 -3.32 15.34 -24.24
CA ALA A 193 -2.17 14.51 -23.89
C ALA A 193 -2.60 13.06 -23.70
N ARG A 194 -1.82 12.15 -24.29
CA ARG A 194 -2.06 10.71 -24.18
C ARG A 194 -1.25 10.11 -23.04
N ALA A 195 -1.95 9.68 -21.99
CA ALA A 195 -1.36 8.85 -20.94
C ALA A 195 -1.15 7.40 -21.40
N ARG A 196 -0.09 6.77 -20.88
CA ARG A 196 0.14 5.32 -20.90
C ARG A 196 -0.20 4.75 -19.53
N ALA A 197 -0.52 3.46 -19.45
CA ALA A 197 -0.69 2.76 -18.18
C ALA A 197 0.42 1.72 -17.99
N LEU A 198 0.78 1.48 -16.74
CA LEU A 198 1.53 0.30 -16.31
C LEU A 198 0.98 -0.20 -14.97
N ILE A 199 1.17 -1.48 -14.70
CA ILE A 199 0.74 -2.15 -13.47
C ILE A 199 1.99 -2.51 -12.67
N VAL A 200 2.00 -2.19 -11.37
CA VAL A 200 3.10 -2.50 -10.47
C VAL A 200 2.63 -3.44 -9.37
N MET A 201 3.30 -4.58 -9.28
CA MET A 201 3.18 -5.50 -8.16
C MET A 201 4.13 -5.04 -7.04
N ALA A 202 3.59 -4.49 -5.97
CA ALA A 202 4.37 -3.82 -4.92
C ALA A 202 4.98 -4.76 -3.87
N HIS A 203 4.42 -5.96 -3.72
CA HIS A 203 4.82 -6.87 -2.64
C HIS A 203 6.24 -7.41 -2.88
N PRO A 204 7.15 -7.41 -1.89
CA PRO A 204 8.54 -7.88 -2.08
C PRO A 204 8.64 -9.37 -2.46
N GLU A 205 7.68 -10.17 -2.02
CA GLU A 205 7.65 -11.62 -2.26
C GLU A 205 6.78 -12.02 -3.48
N ILE A 206 6.44 -11.07 -4.36
CA ILE A 206 5.74 -11.40 -5.61
C ILE A 206 6.71 -11.94 -6.65
N ALA A 207 6.32 -13.01 -7.31
CA ALA A 207 6.92 -13.48 -8.55
C ALA A 207 5.86 -13.42 -9.66
N ILE A 208 6.27 -13.03 -10.86
CA ILE A 208 5.38 -12.86 -12.01
C ILE A 208 5.87 -13.77 -13.14
N THR A 209 4.95 -14.54 -13.72
CA THR A 209 5.19 -15.33 -14.93
C THR A 209 4.27 -14.83 -16.05
N ASP A 210 4.74 -14.96 -17.30
CA ASP A 210 4.03 -14.54 -18.50
C ASP A 210 3.75 -13.01 -18.54
N ALA A 211 4.56 -12.19 -17.86
CA ALA A 211 4.35 -10.73 -17.78
C ALA A 211 4.23 -10.06 -19.15
N ASP A 212 5.06 -10.48 -20.11
CA ASP A 212 5.11 -9.96 -21.48
C ASP A 212 3.86 -10.29 -22.31
N SER A 213 2.99 -11.18 -21.81
CA SER A 213 1.73 -11.51 -22.47
C SER A 213 0.66 -10.42 -22.27
N ALA A 214 0.77 -9.61 -21.21
CA ALA A 214 -0.18 -8.52 -20.97
C ALA A 214 0.00 -7.38 -21.98
N GLU A 215 -1.12 -6.76 -22.36
CA GLU A 215 -1.10 -5.58 -23.22
C GLU A 215 -0.50 -4.35 -22.54
N LEU A 216 -0.60 -4.27 -21.21
CA LEU A 216 0.03 -3.24 -20.40
C LEU A 216 1.25 -3.84 -19.68
N PRO A 217 2.35 -3.08 -19.53
CA PRO A 217 3.50 -3.54 -18.77
C PRO A 217 3.11 -3.91 -17.34
N VAL A 218 3.47 -5.13 -16.91
CA VAL A 218 3.30 -5.61 -15.54
C VAL A 218 4.67 -5.79 -14.91
N LEU A 219 4.98 -4.95 -13.93
CA LEU A 219 6.31 -4.82 -13.34
C LEU A 219 6.30 -5.18 -11.86
N VAL A 220 7.45 -5.57 -11.31
CA VAL A 220 7.65 -5.50 -9.85
C VAL A 220 8.12 -4.09 -9.46
N ARG A 221 7.87 -3.67 -8.20
CA ARG A 221 8.18 -2.31 -7.75
C ARG A 221 9.59 -1.83 -8.05
N ASP A 222 10.60 -2.69 -7.99
CA ASP A 222 12.00 -2.29 -8.14
C ASP A 222 12.37 -2.00 -9.62
N GLN A 223 11.49 -2.34 -10.56
CA GLN A 223 11.66 -2.09 -12.00
C GLN A 223 11.00 -0.78 -12.46
N VAL A 224 10.07 -0.21 -11.69
CA VAL A 224 9.15 0.85 -12.16
C VAL A 224 9.88 2.11 -12.61
N ALA A 225 10.84 2.61 -11.81
CA ALA A 225 11.55 3.85 -12.12
C ALA A 225 12.41 3.70 -13.38
N ALA A 226 13.22 2.64 -13.43
CA ALA A 226 14.06 2.34 -14.59
C ALA A 226 13.22 2.11 -15.86
N TYR A 227 12.03 1.49 -15.75
CA TYR A 227 11.14 1.30 -16.88
C TYR A 227 10.60 2.64 -17.42
N ILE A 228 10.13 3.52 -16.54
CA ILE A 228 9.62 4.85 -16.92
C ILE A 228 10.73 5.72 -17.52
N GLU A 229 11.92 5.70 -16.93
CA GLU A 229 13.08 6.49 -17.38
C GLU A 229 13.59 6.04 -18.76
N ASN A 230 13.71 4.73 -18.99
CA ASN A 230 14.25 4.18 -20.24
C ASN A 230 13.20 4.04 -21.36
N ALA A 231 11.92 4.33 -21.07
CA ALA A 231 10.89 4.28 -22.09
C ALA A 231 11.13 5.36 -23.17
N ALA A 232 10.71 5.05 -24.41
CA ALA A 232 10.84 5.99 -25.53
C ALA A 232 10.31 7.38 -25.16
N SER A 233 11.15 8.39 -25.43
CA SER A 233 10.85 9.79 -25.15
C SER A 233 9.57 10.20 -25.87
N ARG A 234 8.69 10.88 -25.13
CA ARG A 234 7.42 11.39 -25.62
C ARG A 234 7.12 12.70 -24.91
N PRO A 235 7.83 13.79 -25.26
CA PRO A 235 7.73 15.05 -24.55
C PRO A 235 6.30 15.55 -24.45
N LEU A 236 5.93 16.05 -23.29
CA LEU A 236 4.61 16.63 -23.03
C LEU A 236 4.59 18.09 -23.47
N ALA A 237 3.43 18.57 -23.91
CA ALA A 237 3.23 20.00 -24.10
C ALA A 237 3.44 20.73 -22.77
N GLY A 238 4.04 21.93 -22.80
CA GLY A 238 4.32 22.71 -21.59
C GLY A 238 3.06 23.07 -20.77
N THR A 239 1.87 22.93 -21.35
CA THR A 239 0.58 23.12 -20.69
C THR A 239 0.15 21.96 -19.80
N VAL A 240 0.74 20.76 -19.95
CA VAL A 240 0.33 19.57 -19.19
C VAL A 240 0.64 19.70 -17.71
N ALA A 241 1.89 20.02 -17.34
CA ALA A 241 2.30 20.08 -15.94
C ALA A 241 1.54 21.14 -15.12
N PRO A 242 1.30 22.37 -15.62
CA PRO A 242 0.43 23.34 -14.95
C PRO A 242 -0.98 22.83 -14.71
N ARG A 243 -1.57 22.10 -15.67
CA ARG A 243 -2.91 21.52 -15.52
C ARG A 243 -2.94 20.37 -14.54
N LEU A 244 -1.92 19.50 -14.54
CA LEU A 244 -1.80 18.48 -13.51
C LEU A 244 -1.68 19.08 -12.11
N ALA A 245 -1.07 20.26 -11.96
CA ALA A 245 -1.02 20.95 -10.67
C ALA A 245 -2.39 21.46 -10.16
N GLU A 246 -3.40 21.56 -11.03
CA GLU A 246 -4.78 21.87 -10.63
C GLU A 246 -5.48 20.64 -10.03
N LEU A 247 -5.00 19.43 -10.33
CA LEU A 247 -5.45 18.22 -9.67
C LEU A 247 -4.97 18.25 -8.22
N ARG A 248 -5.90 18.44 -7.28
CA ARG A 248 -5.58 18.29 -5.88
C ARG A 248 -5.56 16.80 -5.52
N PRO A 249 -4.44 16.26 -5.04
CA PRO A 249 -4.40 14.94 -4.46
C PRO A 249 -5.33 14.86 -3.24
N ALA A 250 -5.88 13.69 -2.96
CA ALA A 250 -6.83 13.46 -1.86
C ALA A 250 -6.24 12.69 -0.67
#